data_AF-A0A6N8B7H9-F1
#
_entry.id   AF-A0A6N8B7H9-F1
#
_cell.length_a   1.000
_cell.length_b   1.000
_cell.length_c   1.000
_cell.angle_alpha   90.00
_cell.angle_beta   90.00
_cell.angle_gamma   90.00
#
_symmetry.space_group_name_H-M   'P 1'
#
loop_
_entity.id
_entity.type
_entity.pdbx_description
1 polymer ?
#
loop_
_entity_poly.entity_id
_entity_poly.type
_entity_poly.pdbx_seq_one_letter_code
_entity_poly.pdbx_strand_id
1 'polypeptide(L)' 'MGVPKCDSPEEEIKQWLNHIALICLSEEFQSLKRELEKYYVKSNMDDVRITAFQDALYAFLAQSEDDLGFHTRSY' A
#
# COMPACT_ATOMS: atom_id res chain seq x y z
N MET A 1 30.51 -3.86 17.35
CA MET A 1 29.77 -2.58 17.25
C MET A 1 28.40 -2.91 16.72
N GLY A 2 27.38 -2.90 17.58
CA GLY A 2 25.99 -3.11 17.16
C GLY A 2 25.45 -1.81 16.57
N VAL A 3 24.93 -1.88 15.35
CA VAL A 3 24.19 -0.80 14.71
C VAL A 3 23.11 -0.28 15.66
N PRO A 4 23.00 1.04 15.88
CA PRO A 4 21.91 1.59 16.67
C PRO A 4 20.62 1.30 15.91
N LYS A 5 19.73 0.52 16.53
CA LYS A 5 18.35 0.38 16.07
C LYS A 5 17.71 1.76 16.20
N CYS A 6 17.56 2.44 15.07
CA CYS A 6 16.82 3.69 15.00
C CYS A 6 15.32 3.36 15.10
N ASP A 7 14.85 3.11 16.31
CA ASP A 7 13.42 2.99 16.64
C ASP A 7 12.83 4.41 16.82
N SER A 8 13.04 5.30 15.84
CA SER A 8 12.38 6.60 15.83
C SER A 8 11.15 6.51 14.94
N PRO A 9 9.97 6.99 15.37
CA PRO A 9 8.74 6.92 14.58
C PRO A 9 8.89 7.59 13.20
N GLU A 10 9.82 8.52 13.07
CA GLU A 10 10.18 9.18 11.81
C GLU A 10 10.83 8.23 10.79
N GLU A 11 11.64 7.27 11.23
CA GLU A 11 12.26 6.26 10.34
C GLU A 11 11.24 5.24 9.87
N GLU A 12 10.32 4.83 10.75
CA GLU A 12 9.20 3.97 10.39
C GLU A 12 8.31 4.66 9.34
N ILE A 13 7.92 5.92 9.56
CA ILE A 13 7.13 6.68 8.58
C ILE A 13 7.86 6.78 7.24
N LYS A 14 9.18 6.99 7.23
CA LYS A 14 9.97 7.02 5.99
C LYS A 14 9.96 5.67 5.28
N GLN A 15 10.08 4.56 6.00
CA GLN A 15 9.99 3.22 5.41
C GLN A 15 8.61 2.97 4.81
N TRP A 16 7.54 3.31 5.52
CA TRP A 16 6.16 3.22 5.03
C TRP A 16 5.95 4.07 3.77
N LEU A 17 6.41 5.32 3.77
CA LEU A 17 6.30 6.21 2.60
C LEU A 17 7.07 5.68 1.40
N ASN A 18 8.28 5.12 1.61
CA ASN A 18 9.06 4.54 0.54
C ASN A 18 8.37 3.30 -0.04
N HIS A 19 7.81 2.46 0.82
CA HIS A 19 7.02 1.29 0.39
C HIS A 19 5.79 1.72 -0.43
N ILE A 20 5.02 2.70 0.05
CA ILE A 20 3.85 3.24 -0.66
C ILE A 20 4.27 3.82 -2.02
N ALA A 21 5.42 4.51 -2.10
CA ALA A 21 5.93 5.05 -3.35
C ALA A 21 6.27 3.92 -4.34
N LEU A 22 6.91 2.83 -3.87
CA LEU A 22 7.20 1.66 -4.70
C LEU A 22 5.92 0.99 -5.21
N ILE A 23 4.89 0.85 -4.36
CA ILE A 23 3.58 0.33 -4.76
C ILE A 23 2.97 1.20 -5.85
N CYS A 24 2.97 2.53 -5.67
CA CYS A 24 2.44 3.46 -6.67
C CYS A 24 3.16 3.38 -8.03
N LEU A 25 4.45 3.06 -8.02
CA LEU A 25 5.25 2.92 -9.22
C LEU A 25 5.06 1.55 -9.91
N SER A 26 4.52 0.55 -9.22
CA SER A 26 4.26 -0.78 -9.78
C SER A 26 3.18 -0.74 -10.86
N GLU A 27 3.42 -1.45 -11.97
CA GLU A 27 2.43 -1.59 -13.06
C GLU A 27 1.16 -2.31 -12.59
N GLU A 28 1.30 -3.29 -11.69
CA GLU A 28 0.15 -4.05 -11.16
C GLU A 28 -0.81 -3.12 -10.41
N PHE A 29 -0.26 -2.25 -9.57
CA PHE A 29 -1.03 -1.25 -8.84
C PHE A 29 -1.71 -0.26 -9.78
N GLN A 30 -0.98 0.28 -10.75
CA GLN A 30 -1.54 1.24 -11.71
C GLN A 30 -2.63 0.61 -12.59
N SER A 31 -2.48 -0.67 -12.95
CA SER A 31 -3.48 -1.41 -13.70
C SER A 31 -4.74 -1.64 -12.88
N LEU A 32 -4.60 -2.10 -11.63
CA LEU A 32 -5.72 -2.27 -10.70
C LEU A 32 -6.46 -0.96 -10.45
N LYS A 33 -5.73 0.13 -10.22
CA LYS A 33 -6.31 1.47 -10.04
C LYS A 33 -7.13 1.88 -11.26
N ARG A 34 -6.62 1.71 -12.48
CA ARG A 34 -7.36 2.06 -13.71
C ARG A 34 -8.60 1.20 -13.91
N GLU A 35 -8.55 -0.07 -13.54
CA GLU A 35 -9.71 -0.96 -13.57
C GLU A 35 -10.79 -0.45 -12.60
N LEU A 36 -10.42 -0.19 -11.34
CA LEU A 36 -11.31 0.39 -10.32
C LEU A 36 -11.89 1.74 -10.75
N GLU A 37 -11.08 2.64 -11.31
CA GLU A 37 -11.53 3.91 -11.86
C GLU A 37 -12.63 3.70 -12.93
N LYS A 38 -12.45 2.74 -13.85
CA LYS A 38 -13.49 2.43 -14.86
C LYS A 38 -14.77 1.89 -14.22
N TYR A 39 -14.68 1.08 -13.17
CA TYR A 39 -15.85 0.58 -12.45
C TYR A 39 -16.59 1.69 -11.71
N TYR A 40 -15.87 2.55 -10.98
CA TYR A 40 -16.46 3.64 -10.21
C TYR A 40 -17.03 4.76 -11.08
N VAL A 41 -16.43 5.04 -12.24
CA VAL A 41 -17.02 5.95 -13.24
C VAL A 41 -18.37 5.41 -13.72
N LYS A 42 -18.48 4.10 -13.98
CA LYS A 42 -19.75 3.48 -14.40
C LYS A 42 -20.80 3.50 -13.29
N SER A 43 -20.38 3.43 -12.03
CA SER A 43 -21.25 3.46 -10.86
C SER A 43 -21.66 4.87 -10.41
N ASN A 44 -21.22 5.93 -11.11
CA ASN A 44 -21.53 7.32 -10.82
C ASN A 44 -21.16 7.74 -9.37
N MET A 45 -20.04 7.22 -8.87
CA MET A 45 -19.48 7.63 -7.59
C MET A 45 -18.78 8.98 -7.72
N ASP A 46 -18.86 9.81 -6.69
CA ASP A 46 -18.03 11.02 -6.58
C ASP A 46 -16.59 10.62 -6.22
N ASP A 47 -15.63 11.52 -6.46
CA ASP A 47 -14.21 11.30 -6.14
C ASP A 47 -13.58 9.98 -6.66
N VAL A 48 -14.08 9.43 -7.78
CA VAL A 48 -13.68 8.14 -8.37
C VAL A 48 -12.17 7.86 -8.30
N ARG A 49 -11.34 8.85 -8.63
CA ARG A 49 -9.87 8.68 -8.67
C ARG A 49 -9.27 8.48 -7.29
N ILE A 50 -9.80 9.16 -6.27
CA ILE A 50 -9.35 9.04 -4.89
C ILE A 50 -9.84 7.72 -4.31
N THR A 51 -11.11 7.35 -4.53
CA THR A 51 -11.66 6.08 -4.07
C THR A 51 -10.95 4.87 -4.69
N ALA A 52 -10.74 4.88 -6.01
CA ALA A 52 -9.99 3.83 -6.70
C ALA A 52 -8.55 3.71 -6.20
N PHE A 53 -7.91 4.84 -5.88
CA PHE A 53 -6.56 4.86 -5.34
C PHE A 53 -6.52 4.28 -3.93
N GLN A 54 -7.44 4.70 -3.04
CA GLN A 54 -7.52 4.17 -1.68
C GLN A 54 -7.78 2.67 -1.69
N ASP A 55 -8.75 2.19 -2.47
CA ASP A 55 -9.08 0.76 -2.52
C ASP A 55 -7.93 -0.08 -3.09
N ALA A 56 -7.30 0.39 -4.17
CA ALA A 56 -6.11 -0.28 -4.69
C ALA A 56 -5.00 -0.30 -3.63
N LEU A 57 -4.76 0.81 -2.93
CA LEU A 57 -3.68 0.89 -1.94
C LEU A 57 -3.95 -0.01 -0.75
N TYR A 58 -5.18 -0.02 -0.24
CA TYR A 58 -5.58 -0.91 0.84
C TYR A 58 -5.47 -2.38 0.45
N ALA A 59 -5.83 -2.76 -0.79
CA ALA A 59 -5.67 -4.13 -1.25
C ALA A 59 -4.19 -4.58 -1.23
N PHE A 60 -3.28 -3.72 -1.68
CA PHE A 60 -1.84 -4.02 -1.70
C PHE A 60 -1.20 -3.98 -0.30
N LEU A 61 -1.63 -3.05 0.56
CA LEU A 61 -1.16 -2.97 1.94
C LEU A 61 -1.65 -4.17 2.77
N ALA A 62 -2.92 -4.54 2.65
CA ALA A 62 -3.49 -5.71 3.33
C ALA A 62 -2.79 -7.01 2.91
N GLN A 63 -2.39 -7.13 1.65
CA GLN A 63 -1.62 -8.26 1.16
C GLN A 63 -0.19 -8.31 1.76
N SER A 64 0.40 -7.14 2.03
CA SER A 64 1.72 -7.03 2.65
C SER A 64 1.69 -7.30 4.16
N GLU A 65 0.61 -6.91 4.85
CA GLU A 65 0.38 -7.20 6.27
C GLU A 65 0.16 -8.70 6.53
N ASP A 66 -0.53 -9.40 5.62
CA ASP A 66 -0.72 -10.86 5.73
C ASP A 66 0.62 -11.62 5.60
N ASP A 67 1.50 -11.19 4.67
CA ASP A 67 2.85 -11.77 4.50
C ASP A 67 3.76 -11.54 5.73
N LEU A 68 3.68 -10.35 6.35
CA LEU A 68 4.36 -10.04 7.61
C LEU A 68 3.78 -10.81 8.81
N GLY A 69 2.47 -11.08 8.82
CA GLY A 69 1.77 -11.83 9.87
C GLY A 69 2.20 -13.30 9.96
N PHE A 70 2.69 -13.90 8.88
CA PHE A 70 3.22 -15.27 8.89
C PHE A 70 4.66 -15.37 9.38
N HIS A 71 5.43 -14.28 9.41
CA HIS A 71 6.81 -14.32 9.92
C HIS A 71 6.88 -14.30 11.47
N THR A 72 5.86 -13.78 12.16
CA THR A 72 5.82 -13.71 13.65
C THR A 72 5.29 -14.99 14.33
N ARG A 73 5.00 -16.07 13.58
CA ARG A 73 4.46 -17.31 14.17
C ARG A 73 5.39 -18.51 14.17
N SER A 74 6.67 -18.30 13.91
CA SER A 74 7.69 -19.36 13.98
C SER A 74 8.88 -18.94 14.87
N TYR A 75 8.62 -18.79 16.18
CA TYR A 75 9.61 -18.93 17.25
C TYR A 75 8.96 -19.53 18.50
#